data_AF-A0A127JQP8-F1
#
_entry.id   AF-A0A127JQP8-F1
#
_cell.length_a   1.000
_cell.length_b   1.000
_cell.length_c   1.000
_cell.angle_alpha   90.00
_cell.angle_beta   90.00
_cell.angle_gamma   90.00
#
_symmetry.space_group_name_H-M   'P 1'
#
loop_
_entity.id
_entity.type
_entity.pdbx_description
1 polymer ?
#
loop_
_entity_poly.entity_id
_entity_poly.type
_entity_poly.pdbx_seq_one_letter_code
_entity_poly.pdbx_strand_id
1 'polypeptide(L)'
;MPETSFFLPLLLQSAVVPFGVAFAVLVACRAARPDAPAPLLALLAGFLSSYFVTLHAQWSPVPRVALDWLPWIALVGAAAALGVQRIPGAAGRVAVRAVVSLAFGGLIVSSAIGSLGAQKAALAALAIGLILALLWALSSRPARGAATRPLLLALVAGGSGLALMMDSSQSMGQLAGALAMALAACTLFARPRPGAGFAPAAGATAALVLGSLLATAHVYSGFPLGYVALLAGALLVDPALAAIRRGGQSGGLPWVPATVLTAIPVLVTVALTVKAMQESGGY
;
A
#
# COMPACT_ATOMS: atom_id res chain seq x y z
N MET A 1 20.20 -27.26 2.96
CA MET A 1 18.90 -26.95 3.60
C MET A 1 18.86 -25.47 3.88
N PRO A 2 17.77 -24.75 3.58
CA PRO A 2 17.66 -23.34 3.94
C PRO A 2 17.85 -23.16 5.44
N GLU A 3 18.75 -22.26 5.85
CA GLU A 3 19.03 -22.00 7.26
C GLU A 3 17.79 -21.38 7.92
N THR A 4 17.15 -22.12 8.82
CA THR A 4 15.97 -21.69 9.57
C THR A 4 16.22 -20.43 10.41
N SER A 5 17.49 -20.18 10.78
CA SER A 5 17.97 -18.96 11.45
C SER A 5 17.69 -17.69 10.64
N PHE A 6 17.66 -17.76 9.31
CA PHE A 6 17.42 -16.61 8.44
C PHE A 6 15.92 -16.36 8.18
N PHE A 7 15.11 -17.42 8.11
CA PHE A 7 13.67 -17.32 7.84
C PHE A 7 12.86 -16.78 9.03
N LEU A 8 13.25 -17.13 10.25
CA LEU A 8 12.51 -16.76 11.45
C LEU A 8 12.47 -15.24 11.68
N PRO A 9 13.58 -14.48 11.59
CA PRO A 9 13.56 -13.03 11.68
C PRO A 9 12.72 -12.39 10.57
N LEU A 10 12.85 -12.88 9.33
CA LEU A 10 12.07 -12.41 8.19
C LEU A 10 10.56 -12.50 8.43
N LEU A 11 10.09 -13.68 8.85
CA LEU A 11 8.68 -13.93 9.15
C LEU A 11 8.20 -13.11 10.36
N LEU A 12 9.04 -12.97 11.38
CA LEU A 12 8.72 -12.16 12.55
C LEU A 12 8.51 -10.69 12.16
N GLN A 13 9.46 -10.11 11.41
CA GLN A 13 9.49 -8.70 11.04
C GLN A 13 8.41 -8.33 10.02
N SER A 14 8.23 -9.15 8.99
CA SER A 14 7.33 -8.85 7.87
C SER A 14 5.90 -9.33 8.08
N ALA A 15 5.65 -10.26 9.02
CA ALA A 15 4.32 -10.84 9.19
C ALA A 15 3.80 -10.80 10.63
N VAL A 16 4.53 -11.38 11.59
CA VAL A 16 4.01 -11.54 12.95
C VAL A 16 3.88 -10.20 13.68
N VAL A 17 4.93 -9.38 13.66
CA VAL A 17 4.94 -8.04 14.29
C VAL A 17 3.84 -7.14 13.73
N PRO A 18 3.78 -6.85 12.41
CA PRO A 18 2.78 -5.93 11.87
C PRO A 18 1.35 -6.41 12.11
N PHE A 19 1.12 -7.73 12.01
CA PHE A 19 -0.20 -8.32 12.29
C PHE A 19 -0.58 -8.20 13.77
N GLY A 20 0.32 -8.59 14.67
CA GLY A 20 0.09 -8.57 16.12
C GLY A 20 -0.13 -7.16 16.64
N VAL A 21 0.67 -6.19 16.19
CA VAL A 21 0.52 -4.77 16.56
C VAL A 21 -0.79 -4.20 16.03
N ALA A 22 -1.13 -4.46 14.76
CA ALA A 22 -2.40 -4.02 14.20
C ALA A 22 -3.59 -4.62 14.97
N PHE A 23 -3.54 -5.91 15.30
CA PHE A 23 -4.55 -6.58 16.12
C PHE A 23 -4.68 -5.94 17.51
N ALA A 24 -3.56 -5.74 18.22
CA ALA A 24 -3.56 -5.14 19.54
C ALA A 24 -4.16 -3.73 19.53
N VAL A 25 -3.82 -2.90 18.53
CA VAL A 25 -4.39 -1.56 18.37
C VAL A 25 -5.88 -1.60 18.05
N LEU A 26 -6.35 -2.54 17.22
CA LEU A 26 -7.78 -2.72 16.98
C LEU A 26 -8.54 -3.06 18.27
N VAL A 27 -8.01 -4.00 19.07
CA VAL A 27 -8.61 -4.39 20.35
C VAL A 27 -8.62 -3.23 21.34
N ALA A 28 -7.49 -2.52 21.48
CA ALA A 28 -7.36 -1.37 22.37
C ALA A 28 -8.30 -0.22 21.98
N CYS A 29 -8.39 0.11 20.68
CA CYS A 29 -9.29 1.16 20.20
C CYS A 29 -10.76 0.79 20.45
N ARG A 30 -11.14 -0.48 20.27
CA ARG A 30 -12.50 -0.95 20.58
C ARG A 30 -12.86 -0.84 22.05
N ALA A 31 -11.92 -1.15 22.93
CA ALA A 31 -12.13 -1.06 24.37
C ALA A 31 -12.19 0.39 24.85
N ALA A 32 -11.35 1.28 24.30
CA ALA A 32 -11.19 2.64 24.81
C ALA A 32 -12.13 3.67 24.14
N ARG A 33 -12.30 3.61 22.81
CA ARG A 33 -13.04 4.63 22.03
C ARG A 33 -13.67 4.01 20.77
N PRO A 34 -14.96 3.58 20.82
CA PRO A 34 -15.61 2.94 19.68
C PRO A 34 -15.73 3.83 18.42
N ASP A 35 -15.65 5.16 18.59
CA ASP A 35 -15.71 6.13 17.47
C ASP A 35 -14.33 6.46 16.87
N ALA A 36 -13.24 5.94 17.44
CA ALA A 36 -11.91 6.17 16.90
C ALA A 36 -11.75 5.52 15.51
N PRO A 37 -10.92 6.09 14.61
CA PRO A 37 -10.60 5.48 13.31
C PRO A 37 -9.68 4.26 13.48
N ALA A 38 -10.14 3.24 14.19
CA ALA A 38 -9.37 2.07 14.62
C ALA A 38 -8.65 1.34 13.46
N PRO A 39 -9.26 1.12 12.27
CA PRO A 39 -8.56 0.46 11.16
C PRO A 39 -7.39 1.29 10.61
N LEU A 40 -7.49 2.62 10.65
CA LEU A 40 -6.39 3.50 10.21
C LEU A 40 -5.24 3.44 11.21
N LEU A 41 -5.54 3.57 12.51
CA LEU A 41 -4.54 3.52 13.57
C LEU A 41 -3.83 2.16 13.61
N ALA A 42 -4.57 1.07 13.45
CA ALA A 42 -4.04 -0.27 13.40
C ALA A 42 -3.14 -0.50 12.19
N LEU A 43 -3.56 -0.04 11.00
CA LEU A 43 -2.76 -0.09 9.79
C LEU A 43 -1.42 0.64 9.97
N LEU A 44 -1.46 1.87 10.48
CA LEU A 44 -0.26 2.67 10.72
C LEU A 44 0.65 2.02 11.75
N ALA A 45 0.10 1.58 12.88
CA ALA A 45 0.88 0.95 13.93
C ALA A 45 1.53 -0.36 13.45
N GLY A 46 0.80 -1.19 12.73
CA GLY A 46 1.33 -2.41 12.11
C GLY A 46 2.45 -2.10 11.12
N PHE A 47 2.23 -1.18 10.18
CA PHE A 47 3.25 -0.81 9.21
C PHE A 47 4.49 -0.17 9.84
N LEU A 48 4.31 0.82 10.73
CA LEU A 48 5.41 1.53 11.38
C LEU A 48 6.20 0.66 12.34
N SER A 49 5.53 -0.24 13.08
CA SER A 49 6.24 -1.18 13.94
C SER A 49 7.17 -2.08 13.14
N SER A 50 6.69 -2.64 12.02
CA SER A 50 7.55 -3.41 11.11
C SER A 50 8.66 -2.55 10.52
N TYR A 51 8.36 -1.33 10.08
CA TYR A 51 9.38 -0.40 9.59
C TYR A 51 10.51 -0.18 10.60
N PHE A 52 10.17 0.13 11.85
CA PHE A 52 11.20 0.35 12.87
C PHE A 52 11.90 -0.94 13.27
N VAL A 53 11.22 -2.08 13.35
CA VAL A 53 11.91 -3.34 13.62
C VAL A 53 12.92 -3.67 12.50
N THR A 54 12.58 -3.42 11.23
CA THR A 54 13.46 -3.70 10.08
C THR A 54 14.55 -2.65 9.88
N LEU A 55 14.24 -1.36 10.03
CA LEU A 55 15.09 -0.25 9.57
C LEU A 55 15.48 0.77 10.66
N HIS A 56 15.15 0.58 11.94
CA HIS A 56 15.44 1.57 12.99
C HIS A 56 16.90 2.04 13.03
N ALA A 57 17.86 1.13 12.82
CA ALA A 57 19.28 1.46 12.89
C ALA A 57 19.75 2.35 11.72
N GLN A 58 19.02 2.33 10.60
CA GLN A 58 19.36 3.07 9.38
C GLN A 58 18.52 4.34 9.22
N TRP A 59 17.42 4.44 9.94
CA TRP A 59 16.47 5.53 9.81
C TRP A 59 17.00 6.84 10.43
N SER A 60 16.83 7.94 9.70
CA SER A 60 17.11 9.28 10.18
C SER A 60 15.83 10.13 10.25
N PRO A 61 15.56 10.84 11.37
CA PRO A 61 14.41 11.74 11.48
C PRO A 61 14.53 12.94 10.52
N VAL A 62 15.76 13.31 10.15
CA VAL A 62 16.05 14.25 9.06
C VAL A 62 16.30 13.40 7.81
N PRO A 63 15.35 13.32 6.86
CA PRO A 63 15.44 12.36 5.77
C PRO A 63 16.64 12.62 4.87
N ARG A 64 17.45 11.58 4.64
CA ARG A 64 18.64 11.62 3.78
C ARG A 64 18.43 10.79 2.52
N VAL A 65 17.70 9.68 2.66
CA VAL A 65 17.37 8.77 1.56
C VAL A 65 15.86 8.62 1.40
N ALA A 66 15.42 8.12 0.25
CA ALA A 66 13.99 7.95 -0.05
C ALA A 66 13.23 7.13 1.01
N LEU A 67 13.86 6.10 1.56
CA LEU A 67 13.25 5.26 2.60
C LEU A 67 13.01 6.00 3.93
N ASP A 68 13.75 7.06 4.24
CA ASP A 68 13.54 7.85 5.45
C ASP A 68 12.22 8.62 5.43
N TRP A 69 11.69 8.88 4.22
CA TRP A 69 10.40 9.55 4.05
C TRP A 69 9.21 8.64 4.33
N LEU A 70 9.36 7.31 4.32
CA LEU A 70 8.22 6.39 4.43
C LEU A 70 7.40 6.55 5.73
N PRO A 71 8.00 6.67 6.94
CA PRO A 71 7.23 6.94 8.15
C PRO A 71 6.44 8.25 8.06
N TRP A 72 7.06 9.29 7.50
CA TRP A 72 6.43 10.59 7.31
C TRP A 72 5.29 10.52 6.29
N ILE A 73 5.48 9.84 5.16
CA ILE A 73 4.44 9.61 4.15
C ILE A 73 3.25 8.86 4.75
N ALA A 74 3.50 7.83 5.57
CA ALA A 74 2.43 7.09 6.25
C ALA A 74 1.65 8.00 7.22
N LEU A 75 2.34 8.74 8.09
CA LEU A 75 1.73 9.61 9.10
C LEU A 75 1.00 10.82 8.48
N VAL A 76 1.67 11.56 7.58
CA VAL A 76 1.10 12.71 6.89
C VAL A 76 -0.03 12.26 5.96
N GLY A 77 0.14 11.13 5.27
CA GLY A 77 -0.88 10.56 4.41
C GLY A 77 -2.15 10.19 5.17
N ALA A 78 -2.01 9.60 6.36
CA ALA A 78 -3.13 9.33 7.24
C ALA A 78 -3.82 10.59 7.77
N ALA A 79 -3.03 11.57 8.24
CA ALA A 79 -3.56 12.85 8.71
C ALA A 79 -4.33 13.57 7.60
N ALA A 80 -3.76 13.61 6.39
CA ALA A 80 -4.39 14.20 5.23
C ALA A 80 -5.65 13.40 4.80
N ALA A 81 -5.63 12.06 4.86
CA ALA A 81 -6.79 11.23 4.55
C ALA A 81 -7.96 11.47 5.51
N LEU A 82 -7.68 11.74 6.79
CA LEU A 82 -8.69 12.18 7.75
C LEU A 82 -9.14 13.63 7.49
N GLY A 83 -8.20 14.54 7.23
CA GLY A 83 -8.48 15.94 6.96
C GLY A 83 -9.36 16.15 5.72
N VAL A 84 -9.09 15.41 4.64
CA VAL A 84 -9.88 15.45 3.40
C VAL A 84 -11.36 15.09 3.63
N GLN A 85 -11.68 14.24 4.61
CA GLN A 85 -13.07 13.89 4.92
C GLN A 85 -13.83 15.07 5.54
N ARG A 86 -13.14 16.02 6.15
CA ARG A 86 -13.74 17.22 6.76
C ARG A 86 -13.99 18.34 5.75
N ILE A 87 -13.50 18.20 4.51
CA ILE A 87 -13.68 19.21 3.47
C ILE A 87 -15.05 19.02 2.80
N PRO A 88 -15.95 20.03 2.84
CA PRO A 88 -17.31 19.89 2.31
C PRO A 88 -17.34 19.81 0.78
N GLY A 89 -16.48 20.58 0.09
CA GLY A 89 -16.46 20.70 -1.37
C GLY A 89 -15.71 19.56 -2.08
N ALA A 90 -16.31 19.02 -3.15
CA ALA A 90 -15.67 17.99 -3.97
C ALA A 90 -14.38 18.48 -4.64
N ALA A 91 -14.38 19.70 -5.17
CA ALA A 91 -13.20 20.33 -5.76
C ALA A 91 -12.05 20.47 -4.75
N GLY A 92 -12.36 20.94 -3.52
CA GLY A 92 -11.38 21.03 -2.44
C GLY A 92 -10.78 19.68 -2.05
N ARG A 93 -11.61 18.63 -1.97
CA ARG A 93 -11.11 17.26 -1.72
C ARG A 93 -10.17 16.76 -2.82
N VAL A 94 -10.48 17.04 -4.08
CA VAL A 94 -9.62 16.67 -5.22
C VAL A 94 -8.32 17.45 -5.19
N ALA A 95 -8.37 18.77 -4.95
CA ALA A 95 -7.21 19.62 -4.87
C ALA A 95 -6.24 19.17 -3.76
N VAL A 96 -6.74 18.90 -2.55
CA VAL A 96 -5.88 18.45 -1.44
C VAL A 96 -5.24 17.09 -1.74
N ARG A 97 -6.00 16.14 -2.31
CA ARG A 97 -5.42 14.85 -2.74
C ARG A 97 -4.31 15.04 -3.76
N ALA A 98 -4.54 15.88 -4.76
CA ALA A 98 -3.54 16.16 -5.79
C ALA A 98 -2.29 16.81 -5.21
N VAL A 99 -2.44 17.86 -4.39
CA VAL A 99 -1.32 18.57 -3.76
C VAL A 99 -0.49 17.64 -2.89
N VAL A 100 -1.12 16.87 -1.99
CA VAL A 100 -0.40 15.96 -1.09
C VAL A 100 0.28 14.84 -1.86
N SER A 101 -0.39 14.25 -2.86
CA SER A 101 0.22 13.21 -3.70
C SER A 101 1.38 13.72 -4.55
N LEU A 102 1.27 14.93 -5.11
CA LEU A 102 2.38 15.58 -5.83
C LEU A 102 3.57 15.87 -4.90
N ALA A 103 3.29 16.35 -3.68
CA ALA A 103 4.34 16.52 -2.67
C ALA A 103 5.04 15.19 -2.37
N PHE A 104 4.30 14.10 -2.17
CA PHE A 104 4.89 12.77 -1.97
C PHE A 104 5.70 12.30 -3.18
N GLY A 105 5.23 12.52 -4.41
CA GLY A 105 6.00 12.25 -5.62
C GLY A 105 7.33 13.00 -5.63
N GLY A 106 7.32 14.28 -5.26
CA GLY A 106 8.52 15.10 -5.11
C GLY A 106 9.47 14.57 -4.04
N LEU A 107 8.96 14.20 -2.85
CA LEU A 107 9.76 13.65 -1.76
C LEU A 107 10.42 12.32 -2.14
N ILE A 108 9.67 11.42 -2.79
CA ILE A 108 10.19 10.12 -3.25
C ILE A 108 11.35 10.34 -4.23
N VAL A 109 11.24 11.27 -5.17
CA VAL A 109 12.27 11.48 -6.20
C VAL A 109 13.39 12.42 -5.75
N SER A 110 13.23 13.12 -4.62
CA SER A 110 14.18 14.15 -4.17
C SER A 110 15.64 13.67 -4.09
N SER A 111 15.88 12.46 -3.58
CA SER A 111 17.22 11.87 -3.48
C SER A 111 17.79 11.40 -4.82
N ALA A 112 16.98 11.32 -5.88
CA ALA A 112 17.40 10.90 -7.24
C ALA A 112 17.66 12.08 -8.19
N ILE A 113 17.51 13.34 -7.75
CA ILE A 113 17.69 14.52 -8.61
C ILE A 113 19.11 14.55 -9.20
N GLY A 114 20.13 14.21 -8.40
CA GLY A 114 21.52 14.22 -8.83
C GLY A 114 21.85 13.16 -9.90
N SER A 115 21.19 12.00 -9.88
CA SER A 115 21.44 10.90 -10.81
C SER A 115 20.57 10.97 -12.07
N LEU A 116 19.31 11.39 -11.95
CA LEU A 116 18.36 11.48 -13.06
C LEU A 116 18.46 12.81 -13.83
N GLY A 117 18.97 13.86 -13.19
CA GLY A 117 18.89 15.23 -13.66
C GLY A 117 17.52 15.86 -13.36
N ALA A 118 17.51 17.19 -13.17
CA ALA A 118 16.35 17.94 -12.68
C ALA A 118 15.07 17.74 -13.52
N GLN A 119 15.19 17.74 -14.84
CA GLN A 119 14.02 17.61 -15.73
C GLN A 119 13.37 16.22 -15.63
N LYS A 120 14.16 15.14 -15.68
CA LYS A 120 13.65 13.77 -15.56
C LYS A 120 13.09 13.52 -14.17
N ALA A 121 13.75 14.04 -13.14
CA ALA A 121 13.28 13.98 -11.76
C ALA A 121 11.92 14.70 -11.60
N ALA A 122 11.75 15.89 -12.19
CA ALA A 122 10.48 16.62 -12.16
C ALA A 122 9.35 15.86 -12.86
N LEU A 123 9.62 15.27 -14.03
CA LEU A 123 8.64 14.45 -14.75
C LEU A 123 8.28 13.18 -13.97
N ALA A 124 9.26 12.51 -13.37
CA ALA A 124 9.02 11.34 -12.52
C ALA A 124 8.18 11.69 -11.28
N ALA A 125 8.52 12.78 -10.60
CA ALA A 125 7.77 13.27 -9.44
C ALA A 125 6.31 13.59 -9.81
N LEU A 126 6.09 14.25 -10.95
CA LEU A 126 4.76 14.54 -11.48
C LEU A 126 3.99 13.24 -11.76
N ALA A 127 4.59 12.30 -12.49
CA ALA A 127 3.96 11.04 -12.84
C ALA A 127 3.58 10.22 -11.59
N ILE A 128 4.51 10.07 -10.65
CA ILE A 128 4.28 9.39 -9.37
C ILE A 128 3.16 10.08 -8.60
N GLY A 129 3.20 11.41 -8.49
CA GLY A 129 2.18 12.17 -7.78
C GLY A 129 0.78 12.03 -8.39
N LEU A 130 0.67 12.03 -9.72
CA LEU A 130 -0.60 11.79 -10.42
C LEU A 130 -1.12 10.37 -10.18
N ILE A 131 -0.25 9.36 -10.20
CA ILE A 131 -0.61 7.97 -9.89
C ILE A 131 -1.10 7.86 -8.45
N LEU A 132 -0.37 8.43 -7.49
CA LEU A 132 -0.76 8.44 -6.08
C LEU A 132 -2.10 9.16 -5.86
N ALA A 133 -2.33 10.29 -6.55
CA ALA A 133 -3.59 11.03 -6.47
C ALA A 133 -4.76 10.18 -7.00
N LEU A 134 -4.55 9.48 -8.12
CA LEU A 134 -5.53 8.57 -8.70
C LEU A 134 -5.83 7.41 -7.73
N LEU A 135 -4.80 6.74 -7.22
CA LEU A 135 -4.95 5.64 -6.26
C LEU A 135 -5.69 6.09 -5.01
N TRP A 136 -5.37 7.26 -4.46
CA TRP A 136 -6.07 7.83 -3.32
C TRP A 136 -7.54 8.15 -3.65
N ALA A 137 -7.81 8.78 -4.79
CA ALA A 137 -9.16 9.12 -5.21
C ALA A 137 -10.05 7.87 -5.37
N LEU A 138 -9.48 6.80 -5.95
CA LEU A 138 -10.17 5.53 -6.10
C LEU A 138 -10.40 4.88 -4.74
N SER A 139 -9.36 4.77 -3.90
CA SER A 139 -9.38 4.20 -2.55
C SER A 139 -10.33 4.91 -1.58
N SER A 140 -10.63 6.18 -1.82
CA SER A 140 -11.55 6.97 -1.01
C SER A 140 -13.03 6.78 -1.35
N ARG A 141 -13.38 6.04 -2.41
CA ARG A 141 -14.78 5.80 -2.76
C ARG A 141 -15.43 4.85 -1.73
N PRO A 142 -16.65 5.11 -1.24
CA PRO A 142 -17.32 4.17 -0.35
C PRO A 142 -17.55 2.84 -1.09
N ALA A 143 -16.98 1.75 -0.56
CA ALA A 143 -17.17 0.42 -1.12
C ALA A 143 -18.59 -0.07 -0.79
N ARG A 144 -19.39 -0.37 -1.81
CA ARG A 144 -20.65 -1.14 -1.63
C ARG A 144 -20.27 -2.61 -1.43
N GLY A 145 -19.80 -2.96 -0.22
CA GLY A 145 -19.34 -4.29 0.15
C GLY A 145 -18.19 -4.20 1.17
N ALA A 146 -18.45 -4.64 2.40
CA ALA A 146 -17.63 -4.28 3.55
C ALA A 146 -16.24 -4.96 3.64
N ALA A 147 -16.03 -6.09 2.94
CA ALA A 147 -14.85 -6.95 3.14
C ALA A 147 -13.86 -6.99 1.96
N THR A 148 -14.29 -6.70 0.73
CA THR A 148 -13.49 -6.99 -0.48
C THR A 148 -12.27 -6.08 -0.57
N ARG A 149 -12.42 -4.79 -0.29
CA ARG A 149 -11.39 -3.78 -0.54
C ARG A 149 -10.08 -3.94 0.24
N PRO A 150 -10.09 -4.05 1.59
CA PRO A 150 -8.86 -4.27 2.34
C PRO A 150 -8.20 -5.62 2.01
N LEU A 151 -8.96 -6.63 1.59
CA LEU A 151 -8.42 -7.91 1.14
C LEU A 151 -7.71 -7.80 -0.21
N LEU A 152 -8.26 -7.05 -1.16
CA LEU A 152 -7.58 -6.78 -2.44
C LEU A 152 -6.30 -5.97 -2.23
N LEU A 153 -6.33 -4.96 -1.35
CA LEU A 153 -5.11 -4.22 -0.99
C LEU A 153 -4.08 -5.11 -0.32
N ALA A 154 -4.49 -6.02 0.57
CA ALA A 154 -3.60 -6.99 1.18
C ALA A 154 -2.99 -7.94 0.14
N LEU A 155 -3.78 -8.39 -0.83
CA LEU A 155 -3.32 -9.25 -1.92
C LEU A 155 -2.28 -8.54 -2.79
N VAL A 156 -2.54 -7.31 -3.22
CA VAL A 156 -1.59 -6.54 -4.03
C VAL A 156 -0.34 -6.20 -3.22
N ALA A 157 -0.48 -5.79 -1.96
CA ALA A 157 0.66 -5.52 -1.09
C ALA A 157 1.51 -6.78 -0.87
N GLY A 158 0.90 -7.93 -0.60
CA GLY A 158 1.60 -9.21 -0.42
C GLY A 158 2.29 -9.68 -1.69
N GLY A 159 1.60 -9.59 -2.83
CA GLY A 159 2.16 -9.89 -4.14
C GLY A 159 3.33 -8.99 -4.52
N SER A 160 3.21 -7.69 -4.24
CA SER A 160 4.33 -6.75 -4.39
C SER A 160 5.49 -7.07 -3.46
N GLY A 161 5.21 -7.50 -2.22
CA GLY A 161 6.22 -7.93 -1.27
C GLY A 161 7.04 -9.09 -1.81
N LEU A 162 6.37 -10.13 -2.30
CA LEU A 162 7.03 -11.29 -2.93
C LEU A 162 7.86 -10.88 -4.15
N ALA A 163 7.28 -10.13 -5.07
CA ALA A 163 7.97 -9.66 -6.28
C ALA A 163 9.22 -8.85 -5.94
N LEU A 164 9.12 -7.92 -4.98
CA LEU A 164 10.24 -7.08 -4.56
C LEU A 164 11.33 -7.88 -3.85
N MET A 165 10.98 -8.82 -2.99
CA MET A 165 11.96 -9.68 -2.31
C MET A 165 12.75 -10.55 -3.27
N MET A 166 12.12 -10.98 -4.37
CA MET A 166 12.74 -11.83 -5.38
C MET A 166 13.63 -11.07 -6.35
N ASP A 167 13.21 -9.87 -6.76
CA ASP A 167 13.80 -9.20 -7.94
C ASP A 167 14.72 -8.02 -7.59
N SER A 168 14.40 -7.23 -6.55
CA SER A 168 15.00 -5.88 -6.44
C SER A 168 15.39 -5.43 -5.03
N SER A 169 14.54 -5.65 -4.03
CA SER A 169 14.80 -5.13 -2.68
C SER A 169 14.07 -5.93 -1.61
N GLN A 170 14.87 -6.63 -0.81
CA GLN A 170 14.39 -7.38 0.36
C GLN A 170 13.70 -6.47 1.37
N SER A 171 14.25 -5.28 1.66
CA SER A 171 13.67 -4.36 2.64
C SER A 171 12.33 -3.77 2.18
N MET A 172 12.22 -3.33 0.92
CA MET A 172 10.94 -2.84 0.39
C MET A 172 9.92 -3.96 0.30
N GLY A 173 10.35 -5.18 -0.05
CA GLY A 173 9.49 -6.35 -0.08
C GLY A 173 8.97 -6.75 1.32
N GLN A 174 9.81 -6.70 2.35
CA GLN A 174 9.41 -6.89 3.75
C GLN A 174 8.38 -5.85 4.19
N LEU A 175 8.58 -4.57 3.86
CA LEU A 175 7.65 -3.49 4.19
C LEU A 175 6.30 -3.63 3.47
N ALA A 176 6.30 -4.05 2.21
CA ALA A 176 5.09 -4.35 1.47
C ALA A 176 4.34 -5.57 2.06
N GLY A 177 5.07 -6.62 2.45
CA GLY A 177 4.53 -7.75 3.20
C GLY A 177 3.93 -7.34 4.55
N ALA A 178 4.60 -6.45 5.27
CA ALA A 178 4.11 -5.91 6.54
C ALA A 178 2.81 -5.12 6.37
N LEU A 179 2.73 -4.29 5.33
CA LEU A 179 1.50 -3.60 4.96
C LEU A 179 0.37 -4.60 4.65
N ALA A 180 0.67 -5.68 3.93
CA ALA A 180 -0.29 -6.74 3.63
C ALA A 180 -0.82 -7.41 4.90
N MET A 181 0.05 -7.69 5.87
CA MET A 181 -0.29 -8.35 7.12
C MET A 181 -1.05 -7.44 8.08
N ALA A 182 -0.72 -6.14 8.13
CA ALA A 182 -1.51 -5.15 8.85
C ALA A 182 -2.92 -5.01 8.24
N LEU A 183 -3.04 -5.04 6.90
CA LEU A 183 -4.33 -5.07 6.21
C LEU A 183 -5.11 -6.35 6.50
N ALA A 184 -4.43 -7.51 6.52
CA ALA A 184 -5.05 -8.79 6.87
C ALA A 184 -5.58 -8.79 8.32
N ALA A 185 -4.85 -8.24 9.29
CA ALA A 185 -5.37 -8.04 10.63
C ALA A 185 -6.63 -7.16 10.63
N CYS A 186 -6.64 -6.09 9.83
CA CYS A 186 -7.81 -5.24 9.66
C CYS A 186 -8.99 -5.98 9.00
N THR A 187 -8.77 -6.82 7.98
CA THR A 187 -9.87 -7.58 7.35
C THR A 187 -10.52 -8.58 8.29
N LEU A 188 -9.68 -9.30 9.04
CA LEU A 188 -10.10 -10.35 9.97
C LEU A 188 -10.80 -9.76 11.18
N PHE A 189 -10.19 -8.72 11.77
CA PHE A 189 -10.58 -8.26 13.09
C PHE A 189 -11.30 -6.94 13.08
N ALA A 190 -11.22 -6.08 12.06
CA ALA A 190 -11.82 -4.76 12.16
C ALA A 190 -13.35 -4.76 12.10
N ARG A 191 -14.03 -5.87 11.76
CA ARG A 191 -15.49 -5.97 11.58
C ARG A 191 -16.31 -5.40 12.76
N PRO A 192 -16.89 -4.20 12.64
CA PRO A 192 -17.81 -3.65 13.64
C PRO A 192 -19.20 -3.56 12.98
N ARG A 193 -20.10 -4.50 13.31
CA ARG A 193 -21.47 -4.59 12.76
C ARG A 193 -21.55 -4.99 11.27
N PRO A 194 -22.50 -5.87 10.90
CA PRO A 194 -22.81 -6.12 9.50
C PRO A 194 -23.20 -4.80 8.81
N GLY A 195 -22.39 -4.36 7.84
CA GLY A 195 -22.64 -3.16 7.04
C GLY A 195 -21.63 -2.01 7.19
N ALA A 196 -20.78 -1.99 8.21
CA ALA A 196 -19.73 -0.96 8.31
C ALA A 196 -18.51 -1.34 7.45
N GLY A 197 -18.36 -0.68 6.31
CA GLY A 197 -17.23 -0.88 5.40
C GLY A 197 -15.90 -0.43 6.00
N PHE A 198 -14.80 -0.93 5.43
CA PHE A 198 -13.44 -0.46 5.74
C PHE A 198 -13.33 1.06 5.57
N ALA A 199 -12.76 1.74 6.57
CA ALA A 199 -12.71 3.20 6.61
C ALA A 199 -11.99 3.77 5.36
N PRO A 200 -12.58 4.74 4.62
CA PRO A 200 -11.97 5.31 3.41
C PRO A 200 -10.56 5.88 3.65
N ALA A 201 -10.30 6.45 4.84
CA ALA A 201 -8.97 6.95 5.19
C ALA A 201 -7.93 5.82 5.30
N ALA A 202 -8.30 4.66 5.83
CA ALA A 202 -7.40 3.51 5.94
C ALA A 202 -7.05 2.96 4.54
N GLY A 203 -8.04 2.86 3.65
CA GLY A 203 -7.81 2.44 2.25
C GLY A 203 -6.95 3.43 1.48
N ALA A 204 -7.20 4.73 1.64
CA ALA A 204 -6.37 5.78 1.08
C ALA A 204 -4.91 5.69 1.56
N THR A 205 -4.71 5.57 2.87
CA THR A 205 -3.37 5.48 3.48
C THR A 205 -2.63 4.24 2.98
N ALA A 206 -3.28 3.08 2.98
CA ALA A 206 -2.67 1.85 2.46
C ALA A 206 -2.24 1.99 0.99
N ALA A 207 -3.09 2.59 0.14
CA ALA A 207 -2.77 2.80 -1.26
C ALA A 207 -1.63 3.80 -1.47
N LEU A 208 -1.56 4.86 -0.65
CA LEU A 208 -0.45 5.82 -0.69
C LEU A 208 0.88 5.18 -0.24
N VAL A 209 0.87 4.40 0.84
CA VAL A 209 2.07 3.70 1.33
C VAL A 209 2.53 2.68 0.29
N LEU A 210 1.63 1.85 -0.23
CA LEU A 210 1.95 0.85 -1.26
C LEU A 210 2.47 1.52 -2.54
N GLY A 211 1.81 2.57 -3.02
CA GLY A 211 2.26 3.31 -4.20
C GLY A 211 3.63 3.97 -3.98
N SER A 212 3.90 4.46 -2.77
CA SER A 212 5.20 5.04 -2.42
C SER A 212 6.30 3.99 -2.38
N LEU A 213 6.01 2.79 -1.85
CA LEU A 213 6.94 1.65 -1.87
C LEU A 213 7.27 1.23 -3.31
N LEU A 214 6.26 1.07 -4.16
CA LEU A 214 6.45 0.69 -5.57
C LEU A 214 7.20 1.77 -6.37
N ALA A 215 6.89 3.04 -6.14
CA ALA A 215 7.60 4.14 -6.77
C ALA A 215 9.07 4.20 -6.31
N THR A 216 9.32 4.01 -5.01
CA THR A 216 10.69 3.95 -4.47
C THR A 216 11.44 2.76 -5.06
N ALA A 217 10.80 1.59 -5.17
CA ALA A 217 11.41 0.41 -5.77
C ALA A 217 11.74 0.62 -7.25
N HIS A 218 10.86 1.25 -8.01
CA HIS A 218 11.13 1.56 -9.40
C HIS A 218 12.31 2.53 -9.57
N VAL A 219 12.31 3.63 -8.80
CA VAL A 219 13.29 4.69 -8.93
C VAL A 219 14.68 4.27 -8.43
N TYR A 220 14.75 3.51 -7.33
CA TYR A 220 16.00 3.26 -6.61
C TYR A 220 16.48 1.81 -6.64
N SER A 221 15.61 0.82 -6.88
CA SER A 221 16.01 -0.60 -6.94
C SER A 221 15.80 -1.23 -8.32
N GLY A 222 15.52 -0.43 -9.34
CA GLY A 222 15.36 -0.92 -10.71
C GLY A 222 14.14 -1.81 -10.92
N PHE A 223 13.15 -1.77 -10.01
CA PHE A 223 11.96 -2.61 -10.13
C PHE A 223 11.23 -2.31 -11.45
N PRO A 224 11.00 -3.29 -12.34
CA PRO A 224 10.49 -3.02 -13.68
C PRO A 224 9.16 -2.27 -13.68
N LEU A 225 9.06 -1.24 -14.54
CA LEU A 225 7.84 -0.44 -14.68
C LEU A 225 6.63 -1.30 -15.08
N GLY A 226 6.87 -2.38 -15.85
CA GLY A 226 5.83 -3.34 -16.21
C GLY A 226 5.20 -4.03 -14.99
N TYR A 227 5.99 -4.36 -13.96
CA TYR A 227 5.49 -4.94 -12.72
C TYR A 227 4.68 -3.93 -11.91
N VAL A 228 5.18 -2.69 -11.83
CA VAL A 228 4.44 -1.58 -11.20
C VAL A 228 3.10 -1.35 -11.91
N ALA A 229 3.08 -1.37 -13.24
CA ALA A 229 1.88 -1.18 -14.04
C ALA A 229 0.86 -2.32 -13.84
N LEU A 230 1.31 -3.58 -13.77
CA LEU A 230 0.44 -4.73 -13.47
C LEU A 230 -0.18 -4.62 -12.07
N LEU A 231 0.63 -4.30 -11.06
CA LEU A 231 0.16 -4.14 -9.68
C LEU A 231 -0.76 -2.93 -9.52
N ALA A 232 -0.47 -1.81 -10.19
CA ALA A 232 -1.37 -0.68 -10.27
C ALA A 232 -2.69 -1.07 -10.96
N GLY A 233 -2.62 -1.83 -12.06
CA GLY A 233 -3.78 -2.39 -12.75
C GLY A 233 -4.66 -3.25 -11.84
N ALA A 234 -4.05 -4.07 -10.98
CA ALA A 234 -4.78 -4.86 -9.97
C ALA A 234 -5.59 -3.95 -9.01
N LEU A 235 -5.03 -2.81 -8.59
CA LEU A 235 -5.73 -1.83 -7.75
C LEU A 235 -6.90 -1.13 -8.49
N LEU A 236 -6.88 -1.11 -9.83
CA LEU A 236 -7.92 -0.52 -10.66
C LEU A 236 -9.09 -1.47 -10.98
N VAL A 237 -8.97 -2.76 -10.70
CA VAL A 237 -10.00 -3.77 -11.02
C VAL A 237 -11.32 -3.46 -10.32
N ASP A 238 -11.31 -3.21 -9.01
CA ASP A 238 -12.51 -2.91 -8.24
C ASP A 238 -13.26 -1.65 -8.74
N PRO A 239 -12.60 -0.48 -8.93
CA PRO A 239 -13.28 0.69 -9.48
C PRO A 239 -13.72 0.52 -10.93
N ALA A 240 -13.01 -0.26 -11.76
CA ALA A 240 -13.42 -0.56 -13.13
C ALA A 240 -14.69 -1.40 -13.17
N LEU A 241 -14.76 -2.47 -12.39
CA LEU A 241 -15.96 -3.30 -12.25
C LEU A 241 -17.14 -2.50 -11.68
N ALA A 242 -16.88 -1.63 -10.70
CA ALA A 242 -17.90 -0.75 -10.15
C ALA A 242 -18.40 0.30 -11.16
N ALA A 243 -17.59 0.71 -12.14
CA ALA A 243 -18.01 1.61 -13.22
C ALA A 243 -18.88 0.85 -14.24
N ILE A 244 -18.47 -0.34 -14.65
CA ILE A 244 -19.21 -1.20 -15.60
C ILE A 244 -20.59 -1.57 -15.05
N ARG A 245 -20.67 -1.94 -13.76
CA ARG A 245 -21.93 -2.33 -13.10
C ARG A 245 -22.92 -1.20 -12.85
N ARG A 246 -22.49 0.08 -12.90
CA ARG A 246 -23.45 1.20 -12.80
C ARG A 246 -24.41 1.26 -13.98
N GLY A 247 -24.07 0.61 -15.10
CA GLY A 247 -24.91 0.54 -16.30
C GLY A 247 -25.85 -0.67 -16.39
N GLY A 248 -25.82 -1.62 -15.44
CA GLY A 248 -26.61 -2.85 -15.54
C GLY A 248 -27.04 -3.42 -14.18
N GLN A 249 -28.34 -3.68 -14.03
CA GLN A 249 -28.88 -4.42 -12.88
C GLN A 249 -28.33 -5.86 -12.92
N SER A 250 -27.46 -6.22 -11.98
CA SER A 250 -27.00 -7.61 -11.83
C SER A 250 -26.92 -8.01 -10.35
N GLY A 251 -27.79 -8.94 -9.96
CA GLY A 251 -27.89 -9.54 -8.62
C GLY A 251 -26.92 -10.69 -8.39
N GLY A 252 -25.64 -10.52 -8.75
CA GLY A 252 -24.59 -11.53 -8.53
C GLY A 252 -23.67 -11.21 -7.35
N LEU A 253 -23.04 -12.24 -6.76
CA LEU A 253 -22.04 -12.11 -5.69
C LEU A 253 -20.87 -11.21 -6.17
N PRO A 254 -20.78 -9.95 -5.70
CA PRO A 254 -19.99 -8.93 -6.39
C PRO A 254 -18.48 -9.09 -6.23
N TRP A 255 -18.03 -9.94 -5.29
CA TRP A 255 -16.64 -10.05 -4.83
C TRP A 255 -15.81 -11.08 -5.59
N VAL A 256 -16.39 -12.21 -6.01
CA VAL A 256 -15.66 -13.29 -6.72
C VAL A 256 -14.94 -12.78 -7.98
N PRO A 257 -15.59 -12.08 -8.93
CA PRO A 257 -14.90 -11.62 -10.13
C PRO A 257 -13.85 -10.54 -9.82
N ALA A 258 -14.07 -9.69 -8.81
CA ALA A 258 -13.10 -8.67 -8.42
C ALA A 258 -11.83 -9.30 -7.85
N THR A 259 -11.96 -10.33 -7.01
CA THR A 259 -10.81 -11.06 -6.45
C THR A 259 -10.04 -11.79 -7.54
N VAL A 260 -10.72 -12.52 -8.43
CA VAL A 260 -10.05 -13.25 -9.53
C VAL A 260 -9.31 -12.28 -10.45
N LEU A 261 -9.97 -11.21 -10.89
CA LEU A 261 -9.37 -10.23 -11.79
C LEU A 261 -8.22 -9.44 -11.14
N THR A 262 -8.23 -9.26 -9.82
CA THR A 262 -7.12 -8.64 -9.07
C THR A 262 -5.97 -9.63 -8.87
N ALA A 263 -6.27 -10.92 -8.68
CA ALA A 263 -5.28 -11.96 -8.48
C ALA A 263 -4.45 -12.22 -9.75
N ILE A 264 -5.04 -12.10 -10.95
CA ILE A 264 -4.34 -12.37 -12.21
C ILE A 264 -3.08 -11.49 -12.37
N PRO A 265 -3.14 -10.14 -12.34
CA PRO A 265 -1.94 -9.32 -12.48
C PRO A 265 -0.91 -9.55 -11.36
N VAL A 266 -1.37 -9.86 -10.15
CA VAL A 266 -0.51 -10.18 -9.01
C VAL A 266 0.27 -11.48 -9.27
N LEU A 267 -0.43 -12.55 -9.64
CA LEU A 267 0.18 -13.85 -9.93
C LEU A 267 1.09 -13.77 -11.15
N VAL A 268 0.72 -13.03 -12.19
CA VAL A 268 1.58 -12.79 -13.36
C VAL A 268 2.86 -12.06 -12.94
N THR A 269 2.77 -11.03 -12.09
CA THR A 269 3.97 -10.32 -11.60
C THR A 269 4.89 -11.25 -10.80
N VAL A 270 4.31 -12.07 -9.92
CA VAL A 270 5.06 -13.08 -9.14
C VAL A 270 5.70 -14.13 -10.06
N ALA A 271 4.96 -14.63 -11.06
CA ALA A 271 5.49 -15.62 -11.99
C ALA A 271 6.62 -15.05 -12.87
N LEU A 272 6.48 -13.81 -13.34
CA LEU A 272 7.51 -13.14 -14.14
C LEU A 272 8.77 -12.87 -13.32
N THR A 273 8.63 -12.51 -12.05
CA THR A 273 9.78 -12.33 -11.14
C THR A 273 10.47 -13.66 -10.84
N VAL A 274 9.72 -14.73 -10.55
CA VAL A 274 10.28 -16.09 -10.40
C VAL A 274 11.04 -16.50 -11.67
N LYS A 275 10.45 -16.26 -12.84
CA LYS A 275 11.09 -16.58 -14.12
C LYS A 275 12.39 -15.77 -14.33
N ALA A 276 12.38 -14.48 -14.03
CA ALA A 276 13.58 -13.63 -14.12
C ALA A 276 14.69 -14.10 -13.17
N MET A 277 14.35 -14.55 -11.95
CA MET A 277 15.32 -15.16 -11.04
C MET A 277 15.92 -16.45 -11.61
N GLN A 278 15.10 -17.31 -12.23
CA GLN A 278 15.57 -18.55 -12.85
C GLN A 278 16.50 -18.27 -14.04
N GLU A 279 16.18 -17.29 -14.88
CA GLU A 279 16.99 -16.93 -16.05
C GLU A 279 18.31 -16.24 -15.68
N SER A 280 18.38 -15.58 -14.52
CA SER A 280 19.60 -14.92 -14.02
C SER A 280 20.57 -15.85 -13.28
N GLY A 281 20.30 -17.16 -13.24
CA GLY A 281 21.17 -18.16 -12.59
C GLY A 281 21.01 -18.22 -11.07
N GLY A 282 19.88 -17.71 -10.54
CA GLY A 282 19.49 -17.90 -9.15
C GLY A 282 18.99 -19.33 -8.91
N TYR A 283 19.96 -20.24 -8.70
CA TYR A 283 19.88 -21.71 -8.59
C TYR A 283 19.88 -22.47 -9.93
#